data_AF-A0A0P1FCR7-F1
#
_entry.id   AF-A0A0P1FCR7-F1
#
_cell.length_a   1.000
_cell.length_b   1.000
_cell.length_c   1.000
_cell.angle_alpha   90.00
_cell.angle_beta   90.00
_cell.angle_gamma   90.00
#
_symmetry.space_group_name_H-M   'P 1'
#
loop_
_entity.id
_entity.type
_entity.pdbx_description
1 polymer ?
#
loop_
_entity_poly.entity_id
_entity_poly.type
_entity_poly.pdbx_seq_one_letter_code
_entity_poly.pdbx_strand_id
1 'polypeptide(L)'
;MPRWDAYKQEAKGRGGLALELFVVVSTPASGPEAVKATLPAHLAYQRKLEETGQLVLAGPLSDDSGNEMQGAGMIIYRAETMEAAMALAQADPMHSAKARNFTLRKWLVNEGALNMSVGLSTGRVSLS
;
A
#
# COMPACT_ATOMS: atom_id res chain seq x y z
N MET A 1 25.79 1.77 5.86
CA MET A 1 24.55 1.82 5.04
C MET A 1 24.37 3.25 4.55
N PRO A 2 24.05 3.48 3.25
CA PRO A 2 23.81 4.82 2.74
C PRO A 2 22.56 5.45 3.37
N ARG A 3 22.48 6.79 3.42
CA ARG A 3 21.24 7.48 3.81
C ARG A 3 20.19 7.27 2.71
N TRP A 4 18.91 7.22 3.09
CA TRP A 4 17.81 6.94 2.16
C TRP A 4 17.81 7.86 0.93
N ASP A 5 17.92 9.17 1.15
CA ASP A 5 17.90 10.15 0.05
C ASP A 5 19.14 10.03 -0.84
N ALA A 6 20.31 9.70 -0.29
CA ALA A 6 21.51 9.44 -1.06
C ALA A 6 21.32 8.20 -1.95
N TYR A 7 20.81 7.10 -1.38
CA TYR A 7 20.51 5.88 -2.12
C TYR A 7 19.48 6.10 -3.23
N LYS A 8 18.46 6.94 -2.99
CA LYS A 8 17.48 7.34 -4.00
C LYS A 8 18.10 8.08 -5.18
N GLN A 9 19.05 8.99 -4.94
CA GLN A 9 19.77 9.66 -6.02
C GLN A 9 20.66 8.69 -6.80
N GLU A 10 21.36 7.78 -6.11
CA GLU A 10 22.13 6.71 -6.76
C GLU A 10 21.24 5.82 -7.63
N ALA A 11 20.03 5.50 -7.15
CA ALA A 11 19.04 4.71 -7.89
C ALA A 11 18.58 5.40 -9.19
N LYS A 12 18.37 6.72 -9.14
CA LYS A 12 18.10 7.51 -10.36
C LYS A 12 19.29 7.52 -11.30
N GLY A 13 20.51 7.70 -10.77
CA GLY A 13 21.73 7.77 -11.57
C GLY A 13 22.01 6.50 -12.39
N ARG A 14 21.62 5.34 -11.88
CA ARG A 14 21.71 4.05 -12.60
C ARG A 14 20.51 3.73 -13.51
N GLY A 15 19.57 4.67 -13.68
CA GLY A 15 18.41 4.53 -14.57
C GLY A 15 17.16 3.89 -13.96
N GLY A 16 17.12 3.66 -12.64
CA GLY A 16 15.92 3.17 -11.96
C GLY A 16 14.85 4.26 -11.84
N LEU A 17 13.58 3.83 -11.77
CA LEU A 17 12.45 4.76 -11.60
C LEU A 17 12.58 5.61 -10.32
N ALA A 18 13.08 5.00 -9.23
CA ALA A 18 13.24 5.62 -7.93
C ALA A 18 11.97 6.32 -7.42
N LEU A 19 10.81 5.71 -7.68
CA LEU A 19 9.53 6.17 -7.16
C LEU A 19 9.43 5.78 -5.70
N GLU A 20 9.41 6.78 -4.83
CA GLU A 20 9.28 6.58 -3.39
C GLU A 20 7.81 6.48 -3.00
N LEU A 21 7.44 5.34 -2.43
CA LEU A 21 6.14 5.03 -1.88
C LEU A 21 6.30 4.59 -0.42
N PHE A 22 5.17 4.35 0.25
CA PHE A 22 5.15 3.89 1.63
C PHE A 22 4.45 2.54 1.70
N VAL A 23 5.15 1.52 2.18
CA VAL A 23 4.60 0.17 2.35
C VAL A 23 4.19 -0.04 3.79
N VAL A 24 2.95 -0.50 3.96
CA VAL A 24 2.39 -0.93 5.22
C VAL A 24 2.16 -2.43 5.15
N VAL A 25 2.70 -3.16 6.12
CA VAL A 25 2.33 -4.55 6.37
C VAL A 25 1.45 -4.58 7.60
N SER A 26 0.21 -4.98 7.41
CA SER A 26 -0.84 -5.02 8.44
C SER A 26 -1.11 -6.46 8.85
N THR A 27 -1.06 -6.77 10.14
CA THR A 27 -1.23 -8.12 10.68
C THR A 27 -2.36 -8.17 11.73
N PRO A 28 -3.06 -9.31 11.90
CA PRO A 28 -4.08 -9.44 12.93
C PRO A 28 -3.52 -9.14 14.33
N ALA A 29 -4.24 -8.36 15.12
CA ALA A 29 -3.90 -8.06 16.51
C ALA A 29 -4.97 -8.52 17.51
N SER A 30 -6.19 -8.70 17.01
CA SER A 30 -7.36 -9.18 17.75
C SER A 30 -8.00 -10.37 17.04
N GLY A 31 -9.01 -10.97 17.65
CA GLY A 31 -9.76 -12.08 17.06
C GLY A 31 -10.47 -11.72 15.73
N PRO A 32 -10.84 -12.72 14.91
CA PRO A 32 -11.44 -12.51 13.59
C PRO A 32 -12.70 -11.62 13.60
N GLU A 33 -13.48 -11.66 14.67
CA GLU A 33 -14.70 -10.84 14.82
C GLU A 33 -14.41 -9.34 14.82
N ALA A 34 -13.29 -8.89 15.41
CA ALA A 34 -12.91 -7.49 15.41
C ALA A 34 -12.53 -7.01 13.99
N VAL A 35 -11.84 -7.86 13.24
CA VAL A 35 -11.51 -7.60 11.82
C VAL A 35 -12.78 -7.55 10.98
N LYS A 36 -13.70 -8.51 11.18
CA LYS A 36 -14.98 -8.57 10.46
C LYS A 36 -15.85 -7.35 10.76
N ALA A 37 -15.91 -6.90 12.02
CA ALA A 37 -16.68 -5.73 12.43
C ALA A 37 -16.15 -4.42 11.81
N THR A 38 -14.83 -4.32 11.59
CA THR A 38 -14.17 -3.12 11.05
C THR A 38 -14.03 -3.14 9.52
N LEU A 39 -14.21 -4.30 8.88
CA LEU A 39 -14.01 -4.49 7.45
C LEU A 39 -14.80 -3.53 6.55
N PRO A 40 -16.12 -3.28 6.76
CA PRO A 40 -16.86 -2.35 5.89
C PRO A 40 -16.30 -0.92 5.93
N ALA A 41 -15.97 -0.43 7.13
CA ALA A 41 -15.40 0.91 7.30
C ALA A 41 -14.00 1.00 6.69
N HIS A 42 -13.19 -0.04 6.86
CA HIS A 42 -11.85 -0.15 6.26
C HIS A 42 -11.92 -0.08 4.73
N LEU A 43 -12.81 -0.85 4.09
CA LEU A 43 -12.97 -0.81 2.63
C LEU A 43 -13.46 0.56 2.13
N ALA A 44 -14.37 1.22 2.86
CA ALA A 44 -14.80 2.57 2.54
C ALA A 44 -13.65 3.59 2.66
N TYR A 45 -12.81 3.45 3.69
CA TYR A 45 -11.62 4.28 3.86
C TYR A 45 -10.61 4.08 2.74
N GLN A 46 -10.32 2.83 2.36
CA GLN A 46 -9.43 2.52 1.24
C GLN A 46 -9.93 3.10 -0.07
N ARG A 47 -11.23 2.96 -0.38
CA ARG A 47 -11.84 3.57 -1.57
C ARG A 47 -11.67 5.09 -1.58
N LYS A 48 -11.91 5.75 -0.45
CA LYS A 48 -11.69 7.20 -0.33
C LYS A 48 -10.24 7.58 -0.65
N LEU A 49 -9.27 6.84 -0.11
CA LEU A 49 -7.85 7.09 -0.38
C LEU A 49 -7.45 6.82 -1.83
N GLU A 50 -8.08 5.83 -2.48
CA GLU A 50 -7.91 5.54 -3.90
C GLU A 50 -8.41 6.71 -4.76
N GLU A 51 -9.62 7.20 -4.48
CA GLU A 51 -10.23 8.34 -5.17
C GLU A 51 -9.42 9.63 -5.02
N THR A 52 -8.73 9.83 -3.88
CA THR A 52 -7.86 10.98 -3.64
C THR A 52 -6.41 10.77 -4.10
N GLY A 53 -6.08 9.60 -4.68
CA GLY A 53 -4.74 9.26 -5.15
C GLY A 53 -3.70 9.02 -4.05
N GLN A 54 -4.13 8.85 -2.81
CA GLN A 54 -3.29 8.56 -1.64
C GLN A 54 -3.03 7.06 -1.47
N LEU A 55 -3.96 6.21 -1.91
CA LEU A 55 -3.76 4.77 -2.01
C LEU A 55 -3.24 4.40 -3.41
N VAL A 56 -2.16 3.62 -3.46
CA VAL A 56 -1.58 3.11 -4.71
C VAL A 56 -2.05 1.69 -4.98
N LEU A 57 -1.90 0.79 -4.00
CA LEU A 57 -2.31 -0.62 -4.09
C LEU A 57 -2.64 -1.14 -2.69
N ALA A 58 -3.55 -2.09 -2.58
CA ALA A 58 -3.78 -2.82 -1.34
C ALA A 58 -4.38 -4.21 -1.58
N GLY A 59 -4.13 -5.12 -0.64
CA GLY A 59 -4.72 -6.45 -0.67
C GLY A 59 -4.23 -7.35 0.46
N PRO A 60 -4.82 -8.55 0.56
CA PRO A 60 -4.36 -9.56 1.50
C PRO A 60 -3.01 -10.16 1.08
N LEU A 61 -2.28 -10.70 2.06
CA LEU A 61 -1.12 -11.55 1.86
C LEU A 61 -1.48 -12.99 2.23
N SER A 62 -0.94 -13.95 1.49
CA SER A 62 -0.93 -15.36 1.88
C SER A 62 0.03 -15.59 3.06
N ASP A 63 -0.02 -16.79 3.61
CA ASP A 63 1.06 -17.33 4.42
C ASP A 63 2.31 -17.64 3.58
N ASP A 64 3.39 -18.06 4.25
CA ASP A 64 4.67 -18.38 3.61
C ASP A 64 4.58 -19.57 2.64
N SER A 65 3.57 -20.45 2.81
CA SER A 65 3.32 -21.55 1.88
C SER A 65 2.62 -21.11 0.59
N GLY A 66 1.98 -19.93 0.60
CA GLY A 66 1.19 -19.41 -0.51
C GLY A 66 -0.21 -20.01 -0.62
N ASN A 67 -0.62 -20.90 0.29
CA ASN A 67 -1.88 -21.65 0.18
C ASN A 67 -2.97 -21.11 1.10
N GLU A 68 -2.60 -20.50 2.22
CA GLU A 68 -3.56 -20.05 3.23
C GLU A 68 -3.55 -18.54 3.38
N MET A 69 -4.72 -18.00 3.77
CA MET A 69 -4.84 -16.61 4.17
C MET A 69 -4.36 -16.46 5.62
N GLN A 70 -3.18 -15.88 5.83
CA GLN A 70 -2.64 -15.65 7.19
C GLN A 70 -3.30 -14.45 7.90
N GLY A 71 -4.28 -13.81 7.25
CA GLY A 71 -4.88 -12.59 7.73
C GLY A 71 -3.95 -11.38 7.67
N ALA A 72 -2.73 -11.50 7.14
CA ALA A 72 -1.84 -10.39 6.83
C ALA A 72 -2.31 -9.64 5.56
N GLY A 73 -1.85 -8.40 5.40
CA GLY A 73 -2.25 -7.54 4.30
C GLY A 73 -1.18 -6.51 4.02
N MET A 74 -1.13 -6.06 2.77
CA MET A 74 -0.21 -5.04 2.31
C MET A 74 -1.00 -3.84 1.80
N ILE A 75 -0.56 -2.65 2.17
CA ILE A 75 -1.13 -1.39 1.72
C ILE A 75 0.03 -0.49 1.27
N ILE A 76 -0.09 0.12 0.10
CA ILE A 76 0.94 0.98 -0.48
C ILE A 76 0.37 2.38 -0.63
N TYR A 77 0.93 3.34 0.09
CA TYR A 77 0.50 4.74 0.08
C TYR A 77 1.44 5.63 -0.73
N ARG A 78 0.84 6.70 -1.26
CA ARG A 78 1.52 7.91 -1.71
C ARG A 78 1.35 8.98 -0.64
N ALA A 79 2.46 9.55 -0.18
CA ALA A 79 2.51 10.61 0.82
C ALA A 79 3.78 11.46 0.65
N GLU A 80 3.81 12.64 1.25
CA GLU A 80 4.98 13.52 1.18
C GLU A 80 6.06 13.16 2.20
N THR A 81 5.64 12.68 3.38
CA THR A 81 6.54 12.36 4.49
C THR A 81 6.16 11.06 5.22
N MET A 82 7.07 10.57 6.08
CA MET A 82 6.78 9.43 6.96
C MET A 82 5.62 9.72 7.92
N GLU A 83 5.52 10.95 8.41
CA GLU A 83 4.46 11.39 9.32
C GLU A 83 3.10 11.39 8.61
N ALA A 84 3.04 11.89 7.37
CA ALA A 84 1.82 11.85 6.56
C ALA A 84 1.38 10.41 6.27
N ALA A 85 2.32 9.53 5.89
CA ALA A 85 2.02 8.11 5.68
C ALA A 85 1.59 7.40 6.98
N MET A 86 2.20 7.76 8.12
CA MET A 86 1.83 7.25 9.43
C MET A 86 0.41 7.65 9.79
N ALA A 87 0.03 8.90 9.56
CA ALA A 87 -1.33 9.38 9.80
C ALA A 87 -2.36 8.61 8.96
N LEU A 88 -2.05 8.33 7.68
CA LEU A 88 -2.91 7.50 6.82
C LEU A 88 -3.09 6.09 7.37
N ALA A 89 -1.98 5.46 7.80
CA ALA A 89 -2.03 4.11 8.37
C ALA A 89 -2.80 4.08 9.70
N GLN A 90 -2.58 5.03 10.60
CA GLN A 90 -3.26 5.09 11.89
C GLN A 90 -4.77 5.37 11.78
N ALA A 91 -5.17 6.14 10.77
CA ALA A 91 -6.57 6.48 10.53
C ALA A 91 -7.38 5.34 9.89
N ASP A 92 -6.73 4.26 9.46
CA ASP A 92 -7.43 3.05 9.00
C ASP A 92 -8.32 2.49 10.15
N PRO A 93 -9.62 2.22 9.89
CA PRO A 93 -10.53 1.63 10.89
C PRO A 93 -10.02 0.33 11.53
N MET A 94 -9.30 -0.52 10.80
CA MET A 94 -8.73 -1.74 11.39
C MET A 94 -7.56 -1.47 12.34
N HIS A 95 -6.78 -0.40 12.09
CA HIS A 95 -5.64 -0.02 12.92
C HIS A 95 -6.08 0.81 14.14
N SER A 96 -6.93 1.81 13.93
CA SER A 96 -7.45 2.66 15.01
C SER A 96 -8.27 1.87 16.04
N ALA A 97 -9.06 0.88 15.60
CA ALA A 97 -9.79 -0.02 16.47
C ALA A 97 -8.90 -1.14 17.08
N LYS A 98 -7.61 -1.19 16.75
CA LYS A 98 -6.66 -2.23 17.18
C LYS A 98 -7.09 -3.65 16.78
N ALA A 99 -7.91 -3.78 15.74
CA ALA A 99 -8.21 -5.08 15.14
C ALA A 99 -6.96 -5.65 14.47
N ARG A 100 -6.09 -4.77 13.94
CA ARG A 100 -4.82 -5.09 13.31
C ARG A 100 -3.70 -4.18 13.82
N ASN A 101 -2.49 -4.71 13.82
CA ASN A 101 -1.24 -3.95 13.99
C ASN A 101 -0.64 -3.67 12.61
N PHE A 102 0.31 -2.74 12.55
CA PHE A 102 1.04 -2.51 11.30
C PHE A 102 2.48 -2.08 11.51
N THR A 103 3.29 -2.32 10.47
CA THR A 103 4.59 -1.68 10.28
C THR A 103 4.54 -0.80 9.05
N LEU A 104 5.35 0.27 9.03
CA LEU A 104 5.38 1.25 7.95
C LEU A 104 6.83 1.56 7.55
N ARG A 105 7.14 1.51 6.26
CA ARG A 105 8.47 1.84 5.71
C ARG A 105 8.34 2.58 4.39
N LYS A 106 9.38 3.34 4.03
CA LYS A 106 9.55 3.79 2.64
C LYS A 106 9.93 2.59 1.77
N TRP A 107 9.40 2.55 0.55
CA TRP A 107 9.77 1.62 -0.50
C TRP A 107 10.16 2.42 -1.74
N LEU A 108 11.24 2.00 -2.40
CA LEU A 108 11.72 2.63 -3.62
C LEU A 108 11.50 1.66 -4.79
N VAL A 109 10.50 1.98 -5.61
CA VAL A 109 10.21 1.22 -6.82
C VAL A 109 11.20 1.64 -7.89
N ASN A 110 12.07 0.72 -8.30
CA ASN A 110 13.11 0.97 -9.28
C ASN A 110 12.83 0.27 -10.61
N GLU A 111 12.48 -1.03 -10.55
CA GLU A 111 12.20 -1.86 -11.71
C GLU A 111 10.72 -2.28 -11.74
N GLY A 112 10.16 -2.38 -12.94
CA GLY A 112 8.78 -2.78 -13.19
C GLY A 112 8.31 -2.37 -14.58
N ALA A 113 7.17 -2.88 -15.01
CA ALA A 113 6.51 -2.47 -16.25
C ALA A 113 5.01 -2.32 -15.99
N LEU A 114 4.39 -1.31 -16.61
CA LEU A 114 2.95 -1.10 -16.59
C LEU A 114 2.48 -0.96 -18.03
N ASN A 115 1.63 -1.88 -18.48
CA ASN A 115 1.02 -1.80 -19.80
C ASN A 115 -0.43 -1.33 -19.67
N MET A 116 -0.75 -0.25 -20.36
CA MET A 116 -2.10 0.32 -20.41
C MET A 116 -2.52 0.51 -21.85
N SER A 117 -3.72 0.03 -22.19
CA SER A 117 -4.36 0.32 -23.47
C SER A 117 -5.47 1.34 -23.27
N VAL A 118 -5.46 2.41 -24.07
CA VAL A 118 -6.44 3.50 -24.03
C VAL A 118 -7.14 3.60 -25.38
N GLY A 119 -8.40 3.19 -25.43
CA GLY A 119 -9.22 3.29 -26.63
C GLY A 119 -9.77 4.70 -26.82
N LEU A 120 -9.29 5.43 -27.82
CA LEU A 120 -9.64 6.84 -28.02
C LEU A 120 -11.11 7.08 -28.36
N SER A 121 -11.73 6.21 -29.17
CA SER A 121 -13.17 6.31 -29.51
C SER A 121 -14.07 5.57 -28.53
N THR A 122 -13.57 4.51 -27.91
CA THR A 122 -14.35 3.68 -26.99
C THR A 122 -14.34 4.21 -25.56
N GLY A 123 -13.39 5.08 -25.22
CA GLY A 123 -13.17 5.58 -23.85
C GLY A 123 -12.79 4.47 -22.87
N ARG A 124 -12.35 3.29 -23.36
CA ARG A 124 -12.02 2.14 -22.51
C ARG A 124 -10.55 2.16 -22.14
N VAL A 125 -10.28 1.89 -20.86
CA VAL A 125 -8.95 1.66 -20.33
C VAL A 125 -8.86 0.21 -19.87
N SER A 126 -7.82 -0.50 -20.30
CA SER A 126 -7.50 -1.83 -19.77
C SER A 126 -6.05 -1.86 -19.28
N LEU A 127 -5.85 -2.55 -18.16
CA LEU A 127 -4.55 -2.81 -17.57
C LEU A 127 -4.18 -4.29 -17.78
N SER A 128 -2.93 -4.60 -18.14
CA SER A 128 -2.44 -5.97 -18.38
C SER A 128 -1.03 -6.19 -17.83
#